data_AF-A0A969PGQ6-F1
#
_entry.id   AF-A0A969PGQ6-F1
#
_cell.length_a   1.000
_cell.length_b   1.000
_cell.length_c   1.000
_cell.angle_alpha   90.00
_cell.angle_beta   90.00
_cell.angle_gamma   90.00
#
_symmetry.space_group_name_H-M   'P 1'
#
loop_
_entity.id
_entity.type
_entity.pdbx_description
1 polymer ?
#
loop_
_entity_poly.entity_id
_entity_poly.type
_entity_poly.pdbx_seq_one_letter_code
_entity_poly.pdbx_strand_id
1 'polypeptide(L)'
;MVGNLLITTSADPFTRGLDYLYGARSLALDPEMVDVVYDLDRRIPICTWIGNHIAAVNGFLTTCLQACHDCFHPDQRRPAQIFAAPLAESFGIDGVCNLQTDPITLLIDVGRVVPEDWLALVIHEYAHAHAGSPGHHQEFARSLAHLCLGLEIAPPSGQPSLEASLRFYPNCRPTHDPLMFWRGEGDDWRSRLTCSQSILIRSL
;
A
#
# COMPACT_ATOMS: atom_id res chain seq x y z
N MET A 1 -21.52 -1.84 -2.66
CA MET A 1 -21.28 -0.85 -1.59
C MET A 1 -20.14 -1.38 -0.75
N VAL A 2 -18.91 -1.02 -1.09
CA VAL A 2 -17.70 -1.45 -0.39
C VAL A 2 -16.93 -0.17 -0.08
N GLY A 3 -16.66 0.10 1.20
CA GLY A 3 -15.99 1.35 1.61
C GLY A 3 -16.23 1.81 3.05
N ASN A 4 -17.08 1.13 3.84
CA ASN A 4 -17.45 1.61 5.18
C ASN A 4 -16.66 0.99 6.35
N LEU A 5 -15.69 0.11 6.10
CA LEU A 5 -15.04 -0.63 7.20
C LEU A 5 -14.13 0.23 8.10
N LEU A 6 -13.75 1.45 7.68
CA LEU A 6 -12.82 2.32 8.41
C LEU A 6 -13.33 3.76 8.66
N ILE A 7 -14.62 4.02 8.48
CA ILE A 7 -15.17 5.37 8.69
C ILE A 7 -15.71 5.49 10.11
N THR A 8 -15.11 6.38 10.87
CA THR A 8 -15.45 6.71 12.26
C THR A 8 -16.06 8.11 12.30
N THR A 9 -17.15 8.27 13.06
CA THR A 9 -17.85 9.56 13.22
C THR A 9 -17.28 10.40 14.36
N SER A 10 -16.18 9.97 14.98
CA SER A 10 -15.56 10.71 16.10
C SER A 10 -14.94 12.02 15.61
N ALA A 11 -15.18 13.11 16.34
CA ALA A 11 -14.52 14.39 16.10
C ALA A 11 -13.05 14.41 16.61
N ASP A 12 -12.69 13.48 17.50
CA ASP A 12 -11.35 13.38 18.07
C ASP A 12 -10.38 12.66 17.11
N PRO A 13 -9.28 13.31 16.65
CA PRO A 13 -8.33 12.70 15.73
C PRO A 13 -7.68 11.42 16.27
N PHE A 14 -7.37 11.39 17.56
CA PHE A 14 -6.76 10.22 18.18
C PHE A 14 -7.68 9.00 18.08
N THR A 15 -8.94 9.14 18.51
CA THR A 15 -9.97 8.10 18.41
C THR A 15 -10.12 7.64 16.97
N ARG A 16 -10.17 8.59 16.01
CA ARG A 16 -10.31 8.22 14.61
C ARG A 16 -9.14 7.38 14.08
N GLY A 17 -7.92 7.78 14.42
CA GLY A 17 -6.74 7.04 14.02
C GLY A 17 -6.63 5.67 14.69
N LEU A 18 -7.08 5.55 15.94
CA LEU A 18 -7.14 4.28 16.64
C LEU A 18 -8.15 3.33 15.99
N ASP A 19 -9.36 3.81 15.69
CA ASP A 19 -10.38 3.05 14.96
C ASP A 19 -9.85 2.58 13.59
N TYR A 20 -9.17 3.48 12.87
CA TYR A 20 -8.54 3.17 11.60
C TYR A 20 -7.52 2.03 11.72
N LEU A 21 -6.62 2.11 12.70
CA LEU A 21 -5.59 1.07 12.91
C LEU A 21 -6.20 -0.28 13.26
N TYR A 22 -7.24 -0.32 14.11
CA TYR A 22 -7.93 -1.57 14.42
C TYR A 22 -8.60 -2.18 13.19
N GLY A 23 -9.17 -1.35 12.32
CA GLY A 23 -9.74 -1.86 11.09
C GLY A 23 -8.68 -2.31 10.08
N ALA A 24 -7.56 -1.59 9.92
CA ALA A 24 -6.42 -2.06 9.12
C ALA A 24 -5.87 -3.40 9.65
N ARG A 25 -5.77 -3.54 10.97
CA ARG A 25 -5.40 -4.78 11.66
C ARG A 25 -6.36 -5.93 11.37
N SER A 26 -7.67 -5.66 11.30
CA SER A 26 -8.68 -6.68 10.97
C SER A 26 -8.60 -7.17 9.51
N LEU A 27 -7.93 -6.41 8.64
CA LEU A 27 -7.74 -6.73 7.22
C LEU A 27 -6.37 -7.36 6.93
N ALA A 28 -5.46 -7.40 7.90
CA ALA A 28 -4.16 -8.04 7.76
C ALA A 28 -4.25 -9.57 7.78
N LEU A 29 -3.23 -10.26 7.24
CA LEU A 29 -3.13 -11.72 7.30
C LEU A 29 -2.89 -12.21 8.74
N ASP A 30 -2.05 -11.48 9.47
CA ASP A 30 -1.83 -11.64 10.90
C ASP A 30 -2.10 -10.27 11.54
N PRO A 31 -3.00 -10.17 12.53
CA PRO A 31 -3.22 -8.93 13.25
C PRO A 31 -1.92 -8.27 13.75
N GLU A 32 -0.92 -9.06 14.18
CA GLU A 32 0.38 -8.55 14.64
C GLU A 32 1.19 -7.81 13.57
N MET A 33 0.78 -7.85 12.30
CA MET A 33 1.35 -7.00 11.25
C MET A 33 1.11 -5.51 11.51
N VAL A 34 0.08 -5.15 12.28
CA VAL A 34 -0.19 -3.77 12.71
C VAL A 34 -0.11 -3.73 14.23
N ASP A 35 1.11 -3.65 14.76
CA ASP A 35 1.44 -3.79 16.19
C ASP A 35 1.50 -2.47 16.95
N VAL A 36 1.54 -1.33 16.26
CA VAL A 36 1.60 0.02 16.85
C VAL A 36 0.44 0.32 17.81
N VAL A 37 -0.66 -0.42 17.71
CA VAL A 37 -1.80 -0.34 18.65
C VAL A 37 -1.40 -0.71 20.09
N TYR A 38 -0.33 -1.49 20.27
CA TYR A 38 0.20 -1.94 21.55
C TYR A 38 1.34 -1.06 22.10
N ASP A 39 1.95 -0.22 21.25
CA ASP A 39 3.02 0.69 21.65
C ASP A 39 2.44 1.96 22.28
N LEU A 40 2.26 1.96 23.61
CA LEU A 40 1.63 3.06 24.34
C LEU A 40 2.34 4.41 24.15
N ASP A 41 3.67 4.39 23.97
CA ASP A 41 4.48 5.61 23.84
C ASP A 41 4.33 6.23 22.45
N ARG A 42 4.29 5.39 21.39
CA ARG A 42 4.20 5.85 20.00
C ARG A 42 2.77 5.97 19.49
N ARG A 43 1.80 5.30 20.10
CA ARG A 43 0.41 5.23 19.61
C ARG A 43 -0.26 6.59 19.52
N ILE A 44 -0.08 7.47 20.50
CA ILE A 44 -0.76 8.78 20.55
C ILE A 44 -0.42 9.64 19.32
N PRO A 45 0.87 9.97 19.05
CA PRO A 45 1.21 10.79 17.89
C PRO A 45 0.81 10.12 16.57
N ILE A 46 0.99 8.80 16.45
CA ILE A 46 0.65 8.06 15.23
C ILE A 46 -0.86 8.06 14.95
N CYS A 47 -1.69 7.74 15.95
CA CYS A 47 -3.15 7.77 15.79
C CYS A 47 -3.64 9.19 15.49
N THR A 48 -3.09 10.20 16.17
CA THR A 48 -3.47 11.59 15.92
C THR A 48 -3.16 12.00 14.48
N TRP A 49 -1.99 11.62 13.97
CA TRP A 49 -1.61 11.90 12.59
C TRP A 49 -2.50 11.16 11.58
N ILE A 50 -2.72 9.85 11.78
CA ILE A 50 -3.63 9.04 10.95
C ILE A 50 -5.01 9.70 10.90
N GLY A 51 -5.59 10.05 12.06
CA GLY A 51 -6.92 10.64 12.14
C GLY A 51 -7.09 11.98 11.42
N ASN A 52 -5.99 12.68 11.11
CA ASN A 52 -5.97 13.94 10.38
C ASN A 52 -5.64 13.79 8.89
N HIS A 53 -4.86 12.78 8.50
CA HIS A 53 -4.21 12.76 7.19
C HIS A 53 -4.48 11.50 6.35
N ILE A 54 -4.96 10.41 6.96
CA ILE A 54 -5.01 9.11 6.29
C ILE A 54 -5.92 9.09 5.06
N ALA A 55 -6.98 9.89 5.05
CA ALA A 55 -7.90 9.97 3.92
C ALA A 55 -7.18 10.44 2.64
N ALA A 56 -6.26 11.40 2.73
CA ALA A 56 -5.52 11.89 1.57
C ALA A 56 -4.48 10.87 1.08
N VAL A 57 -3.83 10.15 2.01
CA VAL A 57 -2.89 9.07 1.67
C VAL A 57 -3.62 7.93 0.97
N ASN A 58 -4.73 7.45 1.54
CA ASN A 58 -5.55 6.40 0.95
C ASN A 58 -6.18 6.84 -0.38
N GLY A 59 -6.54 8.11 -0.52
CA GLY A 59 -6.99 8.68 -1.78
C GLY A 59 -5.93 8.52 -2.87
N PHE A 60 -4.68 8.87 -2.58
CA PHE A 60 -3.58 8.67 -3.52
C PHE A 60 -3.31 7.19 -3.83
N LEU A 61 -3.27 6.32 -2.82
CA LEU A 61 -3.11 4.87 -3.02
C LEU A 61 -4.24 4.27 -3.85
N THR A 62 -5.48 4.75 -3.66
CA THR A 62 -6.64 4.35 -4.48
C THR A 62 -6.43 4.74 -5.94
N THR A 63 -5.87 5.92 -6.21
CA THR A 63 -5.50 6.31 -7.58
C THR A 63 -4.42 5.40 -8.17
N CYS A 64 -3.40 5.01 -7.39
CA CYS A 64 -2.40 4.02 -7.82
C CYS A 64 -3.04 2.65 -8.13
N LEU A 65 -3.93 2.18 -7.27
CA LEU A 65 -4.68 0.94 -7.47
C LEU A 65 -5.54 1.00 -8.74
N GLN A 66 -6.21 2.13 -8.97
CA GLN A 66 -7.03 2.34 -10.17
C GLN A 66 -6.18 2.32 -11.44
N ALA A 67 -4.99 2.93 -11.44
CA ALA A 67 -4.06 2.84 -12.55
C ALA A 67 -3.66 1.38 -12.85
N CYS A 68 -3.46 0.56 -11.82
CA CYS A 68 -3.20 -0.89 -11.98
C CYS A 68 -4.41 -1.63 -12.55
N HIS A 69 -5.63 -1.32 -12.10
CA HIS A 69 -6.86 -1.87 -12.68
C HIS A 69 -7.00 -1.55 -14.16
N ASP A 70 -6.65 -0.33 -14.56
CA ASP A 70 -6.82 0.14 -15.94
C ASP A 70 -5.84 -0.48 -16.93
N CYS A 71 -4.79 -1.16 -16.46
CA CYS A 71 -3.96 -2.01 -17.30
C CYS A 71 -4.68 -3.27 -17.82
N PHE A 72 -5.78 -3.69 -17.19
CA PHE A 72 -6.47 -4.94 -17.53
C PHE A 72 -7.87 -4.69 -18.10
N HIS A 73 -8.33 -5.59 -18.97
CA HIS A 73 -9.71 -5.58 -19.47
C HIS A 73 -10.69 -5.73 -18.30
N PRO A 74 -11.86 -5.06 -18.28
CA PRO A 74 -12.82 -5.14 -17.18
C PRO A 74 -13.11 -6.57 -16.67
N ASP A 75 -13.25 -7.54 -17.56
CA ASP A 75 -13.52 -8.95 -17.22
C ASP A 75 -12.35 -9.69 -16.57
N GLN A 76 -11.13 -9.12 -16.62
CA GLN A 76 -9.93 -9.68 -16.01
C GLN A 76 -9.62 -9.03 -14.65
N ARG A 77 -10.30 -7.92 -14.31
CA ARG A 77 -10.08 -7.20 -13.06
C ARG A 77 -10.65 -8.00 -11.90
N ARG A 78 -9.84 -8.21 -10.86
CA ARG A 78 -10.30 -8.77 -9.60
C ARG A 78 -10.61 -7.63 -8.63
N PRO A 79 -11.77 -7.63 -7.94
CA PRO A 79 -12.07 -6.60 -6.95
C PRO A 79 -10.96 -6.50 -5.89
N ALA A 80 -10.41 -5.30 -5.73
CA ALA A 80 -9.38 -5.01 -4.75
C ALA A 80 -9.67 -3.69 -4.03
N GLN A 81 -9.18 -3.57 -2.80
CA GLN A 81 -9.17 -2.36 -2.00
C GLN A 81 -7.76 -2.14 -1.43
N ILE A 82 -7.42 -0.90 -1.09
CA ILE A 82 -6.08 -0.54 -0.67
C ILE A 82 -6.11 0.43 0.51
N PHE A 83 -5.24 0.19 1.49
CA PHE A 83 -5.11 1.04 2.67
C PHE A 83 -3.65 1.21 3.05
N ALA A 84 -3.30 2.40 3.50
CA ALA A 84 -2.01 2.66 4.12
C ALA A 84 -2.02 2.12 5.56
N ALA A 85 -0.98 1.41 5.99
CA ALA A 85 -0.86 0.92 7.37
C ALA A 85 0.60 0.88 7.82
N PRO A 86 0.92 1.28 9.06
CA PRO A 86 2.25 1.05 9.64
C PRO A 86 2.41 -0.45 9.88
N LEU A 87 3.32 -1.09 9.15
CA LEU A 87 3.57 -2.52 9.26
C LEU A 87 4.70 -2.79 10.26
N ALA A 88 4.53 -3.82 11.07
CA ALA A 88 5.48 -4.22 12.10
C ALA A 88 6.83 -4.62 11.48
N GLU A 89 7.93 -4.08 12.03
CA GLU A 89 9.29 -4.33 11.53
C GLU A 89 9.70 -5.79 11.58
N SER A 90 9.17 -6.54 12.55
CA SER A 90 9.40 -7.98 12.72
C SER A 90 9.03 -8.82 11.50
N PHE A 91 8.12 -8.34 10.64
CA PHE A 91 7.73 -9.04 9.41
C PHE A 91 8.64 -8.72 8.22
N GLY A 92 9.39 -7.61 8.26
CA GLY A 92 10.33 -7.24 7.19
C GLY A 92 9.69 -7.06 5.82
N ILE A 93 8.48 -6.49 5.78
CA ILE A 93 7.69 -6.24 4.56
C ILE A 93 7.29 -4.77 4.46
N ASP A 94 7.18 -4.27 3.23
CA ASP A 94 6.74 -2.90 2.92
C ASP A 94 5.27 -2.84 2.49
N GLY A 95 4.71 -3.98 2.08
CA GLY A 95 3.32 -4.14 1.70
C GLY A 95 2.87 -5.60 1.85
N VAL A 96 1.56 -5.82 1.81
CA VAL A 96 0.98 -7.16 1.80
C VAL A 96 -0.35 -7.20 1.07
N CYS A 97 -0.54 -8.23 0.26
CA CYS A 97 -1.79 -8.59 -0.36
C CYS A 97 -2.52 -9.70 0.43
N ASN A 98 -3.64 -9.36 1.08
CA ASN A 98 -4.52 -10.31 1.73
C ASN A 98 -5.59 -10.84 0.77
N LEU A 99 -5.28 -11.98 0.14
CA LEU A 99 -6.17 -12.70 -0.78
C LEU A 99 -7.41 -13.34 -0.10
N GLN A 100 -7.48 -13.34 1.23
CA GLN A 100 -8.58 -13.95 2.00
C GLN A 100 -9.75 -12.97 2.25
N THR A 101 -9.58 -11.70 1.91
CA THR A 101 -10.61 -10.67 2.04
C THR A 101 -11.43 -10.54 0.75
N ASP A 102 -12.68 -10.07 0.88
CA ASP A 102 -13.56 -9.76 -0.26
C ASP A 102 -14.13 -8.33 -0.13
N PRO A 103 -13.66 -7.36 -0.94
CA PRO A 103 -12.63 -7.50 -1.98
C PRO A 103 -11.24 -7.76 -1.40
N ILE A 104 -10.31 -8.22 -2.25
CA ILE A 104 -8.90 -8.46 -1.89
C ILE A 104 -8.30 -7.17 -1.32
N THR A 105 -7.57 -7.25 -0.21
CA THR A 105 -7.02 -6.07 0.46
C THR A 105 -5.53 -5.96 0.28
N LEU A 106 -5.07 -4.79 -0.10
CA LEU A 106 -3.65 -4.42 -0.15
C LEU A 106 -3.38 -3.48 1.03
N LEU A 107 -2.46 -3.84 1.91
CA LEU A 107 -1.96 -2.95 2.96
C LEU A 107 -0.56 -2.48 2.59
N ILE A 108 -0.35 -1.17 2.58
CA ILE A 108 0.91 -0.55 2.14
C ILE A 108 1.52 0.27 3.28
N ASP A 109 2.76 -0.02 3.65
CA ASP A 109 3.52 0.82 4.56
C ASP A 109 4.22 1.94 3.79
N VAL A 110 3.45 3.00 3.56
CA VAL A 110 3.93 4.26 2.94
C VAL A 110 5.04 4.94 3.73
N GLY A 111 5.26 4.57 5.00
CA GLY A 111 6.38 5.07 5.80
C GLY A 111 7.70 4.42 5.43
N ARG A 112 7.71 3.16 4.98
CA ARG A 112 8.94 2.41 4.66
C ARG A 112 9.57 2.77 3.33
N VAL A 113 8.79 3.29 2.40
CA VAL A 113 9.23 3.61 1.04
C VAL A 113 9.04 5.09 0.74
N VAL A 114 9.99 5.70 0.02
CA VAL A 114 9.88 7.11 -0.36
C VAL A 114 8.63 7.36 -1.23
N PRO A 115 7.94 8.52 -1.12
CA PRO A 115 6.68 8.76 -1.83
C PRO A 115 6.71 8.55 -3.34
N GLU A 116 7.85 8.85 -3.96
CA GLU A 116 8.10 8.68 -5.38
C GLU A 116 7.97 7.21 -5.85
N ASP A 117 8.14 6.25 -4.94
CA ASP A 117 8.15 4.82 -5.25
C ASP A 117 6.87 4.10 -4.78
N TRP A 118 5.89 4.82 -4.20
CA TRP A 118 4.64 4.21 -3.74
C TRP A 118 3.88 3.48 -4.85
N LEU A 119 3.83 4.02 -6.08
CA LEU A 119 3.20 3.34 -7.21
C LEU A 119 3.87 1.99 -7.52
N ALA A 120 5.21 1.92 -7.44
CA ALA A 120 5.94 0.68 -7.68
C ALA A 120 5.58 -0.39 -6.65
N LEU A 121 5.44 0.00 -5.38
CA LEU A 121 4.99 -0.89 -4.31
C LEU A 121 3.54 -1.36 -4.52
N VAL A 122 2.63 -0.47 -4.94
CA VAL A 122 1.25 -0.85 -5.27
C VAL A 122 1.21 -1.83 -6.45
N ILE A 123 2.04 -1.62 -7.48
CA ILE A 123 2.16 -2.54 -8.62
C ILE A 123 2.57 -3.95 -8.17
N HIS A 124 3.50 -4.06 -7.22
CA HIS A 124 3.91 -5.34 -6.66
C HIS A 124 2.74 -6.06 -5.98
N GLU A 125 2.09 -5.40 -5.02
CA GLU A 125 0.98 -6.01 -4.27
C GLU A 125 -0.24 -6.30 -5.14
N TYR A 126 -0.51 -5.45 -6.14
CA TYR A 126 -1.58 -5.70 -7.10
C TYR A 126 -1.27 -6.88 -8.03
N ALA A 127 -0.01 -7.13 -8.36
CA ALA A 127 0.37 -8.32 -9.12
C ALA A 127 0.04 -9.62 -8.36
N HIS A 128 0.18 -9.64 -7.03
CA HIS A 128 -0.33 -10.75 -6.21
C HIS A 128 -1.85 -10.86 -6.28
N ALA A 129 -2.57 -9.75 -6.14
CA ALA A 129 -4.03 -9.73 -6.23
C ALA A 129 -4.51 -10.31 -7.57
N HIS A 130 -3.94 -9.84 -8.69
CA HIS A 130 -4.29 -10.29 -10.04
C HIS A 130 -3.91 -11.75 -10.30
N ALA A 131 -2.74 -12.20 -9.82
CA ALA A 131 -2.31 -13.59 -9.90
C ALA A 131 -3.26 -14.52 -9.11
N GLY A 132 -3.78 -14.05 -7.97
CA GLY A 132 -4.71 -14.80 -7.15
C GLY A 132 -4.09 -15.85 -6.25
N SER A 133 -2.77 -15.78 -6.06
CA SER A 133 -2.03 -16.72 -5.23
C SER A 133 -0.83 -16.02 -4.59
N PRO A 134 -0.44 -16.47 -3.38
CA PRO A 134 0.75 -15.94 -2.72
C PRO A 134 2.02 -16.40 -3.44
N GLY A 135 3.09 -15.62 -3.30
CA GLY A 135 4.43 -15.94 -3.81
C GLY A 135 4.71 -15.43 -5.23
N HIS A 136 5.97 -15.50 -5.65
CA HIS A 136 6.46 -14.88 -6.89
C HIS A 136 6.62 -15.90 -8.04
N HIS A 137 5.55 -16.65 -8.30
CA HIS A 137 5.48 -17.65 -9.37
C HIS A 137 5.24 -17.05 -10.77
N GLN A 138 5.07 -17.90 -11.79
CA GLN A 138 4.96 -17.46 -13.19
C GLN A 138 3.78 -16.51 -13.47
N GLU A 139 2.58 -16.80 -12.96
CA GLU A 139 1.42 -15.89 -13.15
C GLU A 139 1.61 -14.53 -12.45
N PHE A 140 2.27 -14.50 -11.29
CA PHE A 140 2.70 -13.25 -10.66
C PHE A 140 3.67 -12.50 -11.58
N ALA A 141 4.71 -13.17 -12.08
CA ALA A 141 5.71 -12.57 -12.96
C ALA A 141 5.10 -11.97 -14.22
N ARG A 142 4.12 -12.66 -14.84
CA ARG A 142 3.38 -12.16 -16.01
C ARG A 142 2.54 -10.95 -15.65
N SER A 143 1.80 -11.01 -14.54
CA SER A 143 0.98 -9.88 -14.08
C SER A 143 1.85 -8.65 -13.79
N LEU A 144 2.97 -8.84 -13.11
CA LEU A 144 3.92 -7.78 -12.80
C LEU A 144 4.56 -7.17 -14.05
N ALA A 145 5.01 -8.01 -14.99
CA ALA A 145 5.59 -7.53 -16.24
C ALA A 145 4.58 -6.73 -17.07
N HIS A 146 3.32 -7.19 -17.14
CA HIS A 146 2.23 -6.48 -17.81
C HIS A 146 1.96 -5.11 -17.18
N LEU A 147 1.85 -5.06 -15.85
CA LEU A 147 1.67 -3.80 -15.10
C LEU A 147 2.83 -2.83 -15.32
N CYS A 148 4.08 -3.31 -15.23
CA CYS A 148 5.25 -2.48 -15.44
C CYS A 148 5.23 -1.85 -16.83
N LEU A 149 4.98 -2.65 -17.88
CA LEU A 149 4.86 -2.15 -19.25
C LEU A 149 3.72 -1.13 -19.41
N GLY A 150 2.56 -1.39 -18.83
CA GLY A 150 1.39 -0.51 -18.91
C GLY A 150 1.54 0.80 -18.14
N LEU A 151 2.40 0.84 -17.13
CA LEU A 151 2.63 1.99 -16.25
C LEU A 151 4.03 2.61 -16.46
N GLU A 152 4.66 2.32 -17.60
CA GLU A 152 5.94 2.88 -18.03
C GLU A 152 7.11 2.63 -17.06
N ILE A 153 7.05 1.53 -16.30
CA ILE A 153 8.15 1.00 -15.50
C ILE A 153 8.85 -0.10 -16.32
N ALA A 154 10.17 -0.19 -16.22
CA ALA A 154 10.90 -1.29 -16.84
C ALA A 154 10.31 -2.65 -16.38
N PRO A 155 10.10 -3.63 -17.25
CA PRO A 155 9.68 -4.97 -16.82
C PRO A 155 10.83 -5.71 -16.12
N PRO A 156 10.54 -6.69 -15.24
CA PRO A 156 11.58 -7.49 -14.61
C PRO A 156 12.40 -8.25 -15.66
N SER A 157 13.73 -8.28 -15.50
CA SER A 157 14.60 -9.05 -16.39
C SER A 157 14.35 -10.56 -16.20
N GLY A 158 14.21 -11.31 -17.30
CA GLY A 158 13.81 -12.73 -17.32
C GLY A 158 14.86 -13.73 -16.83
N GLN A 159 15.53 -13.45 -15.70
CA GLN A 159 16.63 -14.26 -15.17
C GLN A 159 16.17 -15.56 -14.45
N PRO A 160 17.03 -16.60 -14.37
CA PRO A 160 16.69 -17.94 -13.90
C PRO A 160 16.25 -18.07 -12.43
N SER A 161 16.53 -17.08 -11.57
CA SER A 161 16.10 -17.07 -10.17
C SER A 161 14.84 -16.20 -9.98
N LEU A 162 13.83 -16.46 -10.81
CA LEU A 162 12.67 -15.60 -11.01
C LEU A 162 12.01 -15.17 -9.67
N GLU A 163 11.91 -16.07 -8.70
CA GLU A 163 11.23 -15.77 -7.43
C GLU A 163 12.00 -14.76 -6.56
N ALA A 164 13.31 -14.98 -6.34
CA ALA A 164 14.12 -14.12 -5.48
C ALA A 164 14.34 -12.72 -6.08
N SER A 165 14.46 -12.62 -7.40
CA SER A 165 14.58 -11.32 -8.08
C SER A 165 13.27 -10.54 -8.09
N LEU A 166 12.12 -11.24 -8.18
CA LEU A 166 10.81 -10.62 -8.19
C LEU A 166 10.36 -10.15 -6.81
N ARG A 167 10.84 -10.77 -5.73
CA ARG A 167 10.50 -10.39 -4.35
C ARG A 167 10.68 -8.91 -4.05
N PHE A 168 11.69 -8.28 -4.64
CA PHE A 168 12.02 -6.87 -4.41
C PHE A 168 11.70 -5.98 -5.62
N TYR A 169 11.01 -6.52 -6.64
CA TYR A 169 10.75 -5.82 -7.89
C TYR A 169 9.33 -5.24 -7.95
N PRO A 170 9.13 -3.98 -8.38
CA PRO A 170 10.16 -3.03 -8.78
C PRO A 170 10.93 -2.48 -7.58
N ASN A 171 12.20 -2.17 -7.78
CA ASN A 171 13.09 -1.71 -6.70
C ASN A 171 12.57 -0.40 -6.09
N CYS A 172 12.09 -0.48 -4.85
CA CYS A 172 11.65 0.67 -4.06
C CYS A 172 12.80 1.17 -3.16
N ARG A 173 12.95 2.49 -3.03
CA ARG A 173 13.95 3.07 -2.13
C ARG A 173 13.38 3.13 -0.71
N PRO A 174 14.09 2.57 0.28
CA PRO A 174 13.64 2.64 1.67
C PRO A 174 13.81 4.05 2.23
N THR A 175 12.98 4.40 3.20
CA THR A 175 13.19 5.56 4.07
C THR A 175 14.15 5.20 5.21
N HIS A 176 14.68 6.22 5.91
CA HIS A 176 15.62 6.00 7.02
C HIS A 176 14.91 5.60 8.32
N ASP A 177 13.78 6.22 8.64
CA ASP A 177 12.95 5.88 9.79
C ASP A 177 11.49 5.80 9.32
N PRO A 178 10.95 4.58 9.14
CA PRO A 178 9.60 4.38 8.65
C PRO A 178 8.51 5.05 9.50
N LEU A 179 8.74 5.16 10.79
CA LEU A 179 7.75 5.73 11.71
C LEU A 179 7.75 7.26 11.70
N MET A 180 8.75 7.95 11.12
CA MET A 180 8.71 9.41 10.97
C MET A 180 7.46 9.86 10.21
N PHE A 181 7.16 9.20 9.09
CA PHE A 181 5.97 9.49 8.29
C PHE A 181 4.69 9.37 9.14
N TRP A 182 4.57 8.25 9.86
CA TRP A 182 3.40 7.95 10.68
C TRP A 182 3.25 8.88 11.89
N ARG A 183 4.34 9.50 12.36
CA ARG A 183 4.32 10.53 13.41
C ARG A 183 4.07 11.95 12.85
N GLY A 184 4.03 12.12 11.54
CA GLY A 184 3.90 13.43 10.89
C GLY A 184 5.19 14.25 10.93
N GLU A 185 6.33 13.59 11.01
CA GLU A 185 7.64 14.20 10.99
C GLU A 185 8.18 14.22 9.55
N GLY A 186 8.85 15.32 9.16
CA GLY A 186 9.46 15.47 7.83
C GLY A 186 8.65 16.32 6.85
N ASP A 187 9.05 16.28 5.58
CA ASP A 187 8.44 17.08 4.51
C ASP A 187 7.07 16.53 4.08
N ASP A 188 6.20 17.41 3.57
CA ASP A 188 4.93 16.98 2.97
C ASP A 188 5.21 16.06 1.77
N TRP A 189 4.78 14.81 1.87
CA TRP A 189 4.95 13.79 0.83
C TRP A 189 4.43 14.22 -0.54
N ARG A 190 3.42 15.11 -0.58
CA ARG A 190 2.86 15.64 -1.83
C ARG A 190 3.87 16.43 -2.64
N SER A 191 4.82 17.09 -1.97
CA SER A 191 5.88 17.87 -2.64
C SER A 191 6.90 16.99 -3.36
N ARG A 192 6.95 15.70 -3.01
CA ARG A 192 7.90 14.73 -3.53
C ARG A 192 7.38 13.97 -4.73
N LEU A 193 6.07 13.97 -4.96
CA LEU A 193 5.46 13.28 -6.09
C LEU A 193 5.92 13.93 -7.40
N THR A 194 6.47 13.13 -8.30
CA THR A 194 6.99 13.62 -9.59
C THR A 194 5.87 13.98 -10.57
N CYS A 195 6.19 14.69 -11.68
CA CYS A 195 5.22 15.11 -12.69
C CYS A 195 4.42 13.93 -13.31
N SER A 196 5.04 12.75 -13.47
CA SER A 196 4.36 11.54 -13.97
C SER A 196 3.32 11.01 -12.97
N GLN A 197 3.57 11.13 -11.67
CA GLN A 197 2.58 10.85 -10.61
C GLN A 197 1.62 12.03 -10.39
N SER A 198 1.99 13.23 -10.83
CA SER A 198 1.14 14.42 -10.77
C SER A 198 -0.02 14.36 -11.79
N ILE A 199 0.13 13.58 -12.87
CA ILE A 199 -0.98 13.28 -13.79
C ILE A 199 -2.08 12.49 -13.05
N LEU A 200 -1.71 11.59 -12.13
CA LEU A 200 -2.66 10.87 -11.27
C LEU A 200 -3.35 11.83 -10.27
N ILE A 201 -2.69 12.91 -9.85
CA ILE A 201 -3.24 13.90 -8.89
C ILE A 201 -4.28 14.82 -9.53
N ARG A 202 -4.21 15.12 -10.84
CA ARG A 202 -5.15 16.04 -11.52
C ARG A 202 -6.59 15.50 -11.66
N SER A 203 -6.82 14.28 -11.19
CA SER A 203 -8.12 13.58 -11.22
C SER A 203 -8.87 13.64 -9.87
N LEU A 204 -8.31 14.32 -8.86
CA LEU A 204 -8.93 14.63 -7.56
C LEU A 204 -9.43 16.08 -7.53
#